data_AF-A0A423H4B9-F1
#
_entry.id   AF-A0A423H4B9-F1
#
_cell.length_a   1.000
_cell.length_b   1.000
_cell.length_c   1.000
_cell.angle_alpha   90.00
_cell.angle_beta   90.00
_cell.angle_gamma   90.00
#
_symmetry.space_group_name_H-M   'P 1'
#
loop_
_entity.id
_entity.type
_entity.pdbx_description
1 polymer ?
#
loop_
_entity_poly.entity_id
_entity_poly.type
_entity_poly.pdbx_seq_one_letter_code
_entity_poly.pdbx_strand_id
1 'polypeptide(L)'
;MLADSVNLDDGFLKTDAGKGFAFVGPEYEDAKYFGGGAGIAVRKGDKELADKFNTAINEIRANGKCKQVQDKYFKFDVYGK
;
A
#
# COMPACT_ATOMS: atom_id res chain seq x y z
N MET A 1 -8.57 9.73 15.79
CA MET A 1 -7.97 9.99 14.46
C MET A 1 -7.71 8.64 13.81
N LEU A 2 -7.94 8.53 12.52
CA LEU A 2 -7.59 7.36 11.72
C LEU A 2 -6.31 7.69 10.96
N ALA A 3 -5.40 6.73 10.85
CA ALA A 3 -4.23 6.86 9.99
C ALA A 3 -3.84 5.50 9.41
N ASP A 4 -3.10 5.55 8.32
CA ASP A 4 -2.60 4.37 7.62
C ASP A 4 -1.69 3.52 8.52
N SER A 5 -2.00 2.23 8.62
CA SER A 5 -1.33 1.32 9.56
C SER A 5 0.13 1.09 9.20
N VAL A 6 0.47 1.00 7.91
CA VAL A 6 1.84 0.80 7.43
C VAL A 6 2.69 2.02 7.79
N ASN A 7 2.20 3.21 7.49
CA ASN A 7 2.90 4.45 7.80
C ASN A 7 3.03 4.69 9.31
N LEU A 8 2.00 4.36 10.11
CA LEU A 8 2.10 4.46 11.57
C LEU A 8 3.10 3.45 12.14
N ASP A 9 3.14 2.22 11.62
CA ASP A 9 4.03 1.18 12.12
C ASP A 9 5.50 1.49 11.78
N ASP A 10 5.83 1.64 10.50
CA ASP A 10 7.21 1.88 10.05
C ASP A 10 7.68 3.31 10.28
N GLY A 11 6.79 4.29 10.12
CA GLY A 11 7.14 5.72 10.24
C GLY A 11 7.12 6.26 11.67
N PHE A 12 6.48 5.58 12.62
CA PHE A 12 6.36 6.06 14.01
C PHE A 12 6.57 4.99 15.07
N LEU A 13 5.75 3.94 15.15
CA LEU A 13 5.75 2.98 16.27
C LEU A 13 7.08 2.23 16.41
N LYS A 14 7.76 1.92 15.30
CA LYS A 14 9.09 1.29 15.29
C LYS A 14 10.24 2.25 15.59
N THR A 15 9.98 3.54 15.74
CA THR A 15 11.01 4.54 16.09
C THR A 15 11.13 4.69 17.61
N ASP A 16 12.20 5.34 18.08
CA ASP A 16 12.35 5.65 19.51
C ASP A 16 11.20 6.53 20.05
N ALA A 17 10.65 7.41 19.22
CA ALA A 17 9.52 8.27 19.59
C ALA A 17 8.20 7.51 19.72
N GLY A 18 8.09 6.33 19.10
CA GLY A 18 6.91 5.46 19.19
C GLY A 18 6.85 4.62 20.47
N LYS A 19 7.90 4.61 21.30
CA LYS A 19 7.93 3.83 22.55
C LYS A 19 6.81 4.26 23.50
N GLY A 20 6.03 3.29 23.98
CA GLY A 20 4.89 3.53 24.86
C GLY A 20 3.57 3.82 24.13
N PHE A 21 3.58 3.82 22.79
CA PHE A 21 2.37 3.92 21.96
C PHE A 21 2.04 2.56 21.33
N ALA A 22 0.76 2.38 20.99
CA ALA A 22 0.26 1.19 20.31
C ALA A 22 -0.96 1.57 19.46
N PHE A 23 -1.31 0.69 18.52
CA PHE A 23 -2.61 0.76 17.87
C PHE A 23 -3.73 0.51 18.88
N VAL A 24 -4.81 1.28 18.77
CA VAL A 24 -6.01 1.13 19.61
C VAL A 24 -7.23 1.17 18.71
N GLY A 25 -8.12 0.19 18.88
CA GLY A 25 -9.33 0.03 18.07
C GLY A 25 -9.15 -0.98 16.92
N PRO A 26 -10.22 -1.26 16.19
CA PRO A 26 -10.20 -2.20 15.07
C PRO A 26 -9.57 -1.58 13.81
N GLU A 27 -9.24 -2.42 12.85
CA GLU A 27 -9.00 -1.99 11.47
C GLU A 27 -10.33 -1.57 10.82
N TYR A 28 -10.28 -0.53 9.99
CA TYR A 28 -11.43 -0.01 9.26
C TYR A 28 -11.16 -0.12 7.76
N GLU A 29 -11.96 -0.96 7.08
CA GLU A 29 -11.74 -1.32 5.67
C GLU A 29 -12.98 -1.07 4.79
N ASP A 30 -13.94 -0.26 5.24
CA ASP A 30 -15.14 0.05 4.45
C ASP A 30 -14.75 0.71 3.12
N ALA A 31 -14.89 -0.06 2.03
CA ALA A 31 -14.49 0.33 0.68
C ALA A 31 -15.16 1.62 0.19
N LYS A 32 -16.32 2.00 0.76
CA LYS A 32 -16.96 3.29 0.46
C LYS A 32 -16.08 4.48 0.85
N TYR A 33 -15.32 4.34 1.94
CA TYR A 33 -14.51 5.41 2.50
C TYR A 33 -13.01 5.23 2.21
N PHE A 34 -12.52 3.98 2.16
CA PHE A 34 -11.09 3.67 2.01
C PHE A 34 -10.71 3.14 0.63
N GLY A 35 -11.69 2.83 -0.22
CA GLY A 35 -11.44 2.26 -1.55
C GLY A 35 -10.93 0.82 -1.52
N GLY A 36 -10.39 0.35 -2.64
CA GLY A 36 -9.84 -1.01 -2.81
C GLY A 36 -8.31 -1.08 -2.77
N GLY A 37 -7.67 -0.10 -2.12
CA GLY A 37 -6.20 0.06 -2.10
C GLY A 37 -5.70 1.22 -2.97
N ALA A 38 -4.39 1.24 -3.20
CA ALA A 38 -3.72 2.31 -3.94
C ALA A 38 -3.61 2.03 -5.45
N GLY A 39 -3.66 3.08 -6.27
CA GLY A 39 -3.53 2.98 -7.72
C GLY A 39 -2.79 4.18 -8.33
N ILE A 40 -2.28 4.00 -9.56
CA ILE A 40 -1.68 5.08 -10.34
C ILE A 40 -2.80 5.84 -11.04
N ALA A 41 -3.04 7.09 -10.63
CA ALA A 41 -4.03 7.95 -11.27
C ALA A 41 -3.50 8.49 -12.61
N VAL A 42 -4.33 8.43 -13.64
CA VAL A 42 -4.09 9.06 -14.94
C VAL A 42 -5.21 10.05 -15.27
N ARG A 43 -5.02 10.89 -16.30
CA ARG A 43 -6.07 11.80 -16.77
C ARG A 43 -7.29 11.00 -17.24
N LYS A 44 -8.48 11.53 -16.96
CA LYS A 44 -9.73 10.93 -17.44
C LYS A 44 -9.72 10.87 -18.98
N GLY A 45 -9.98 9.68 -19.53
CA GLY A 45 -9.96 9.41 -20.97
C GLY A 45 -8.61 8.93 -21.53
N ASP A 46 -7.53 9.02 -20.76
CA ASP A 46 -6.20 8.57 -21.17
C ASP A 46 -6.04 7.05 -21.00
N LYS A 47 -6.83 6.29 -21.78
CA LYS A 47 -6.89 4.83 -21.68
C LYS A 47 -5.57 4.17 -22.09
N GLU A 48 -4.87 4.73 -23.07
CA GLU A 48 -3.59 4.18 -23.53
C GLU A 48 -2.55 4.21 -22.40
N LEU A 49 -2.44 5.31 -21.65
CA LEU A 49 -1.52 5.39 -20.52
C LEU A 49 -1.94 4.47 -19.37
N ALA A 50 -3.23 4.39 -19.08
CA ALA A 50 -3.76 3.45 -18.08
C ALA A 50 -3.39 1.99 -18.42
N ASP A 51 -3.60 1.59 -19.67
CA ASP A 51 -3.34 0.22 -20.13
C ASP A 51 -1.84 -0.11 -20.11
N LYS A 52 -0.97 0.86 -20.41
CA LYS A 52 0.50 0.71 -20.26
C LYS A 52 0.91 0.47 -18.81
N PHE A 53 0.38 1.25 -17.86
CA PHE A 53 0.66 1.03 -16.44
C PHE A 53 0.13 -0.33 -15.96
N ASN A 54 -1.09 -0.69 -16.33
CA ASN A 54 -1.68 -1.98 -15.95
C ASN A 54 -0.84 -3.17 -16.48
N THR A 55 -0.40 -3.09 -17.74
CA THR A 55 0.46 -4.12 -18.34
C THR A 55 1.78 -4.24 -17.60
N ALA A 56 2.47 -3.11 -17.37
CA ALA A 56 3.74 -3.11 -16.65
C ALA A 56 3.61 -3.64 -15.21
N ILE A 57 2.55 -3.26 -14.48
CA ILE A 57 2.27 -3.76 -13.12
C ILE A 57 2.08 -5.28 -13.13
N ASN A 58 1.32 -5.81 -14.09
CA ASN A 58 1.11 -7.25 -14.22
C ASN A 58 2.42 -7.98 -14.51
N GLU A 59 3.26 -7.46 -15.41
CA GLU A 59 4.56 -8.05 -15.73
C GLU A 59 5.50 -8.08 -14.52
N ILE A 60 5.63 -6.98 -13.77
CA ILE A 60 6.52 -6.93 -12.59
C ILE A 60 6.02 -7.79 -11.43
N ARG A 61 4.71 -8.02 -11.35
CA ARG A 61 4.13 -8.96 -10.38
C ARG A 61 4.44 -10.40 -10.79
N ALA A 62 4.21 -10.75 -12.05
CA ALA A 62 4.45 -12.09 -12.58
C ALA A 62 5.94 -12.49 -12.52
N ASN A 63 6.85 -11.55 -12.75
CA ASN A 63 8.29 -11.82 -12.73
C ASN A 63 8.96 -11.64 -11.35
N GLY A 64 8.18 -11.38 -10.30
CA GLY A 64 8.66 -11.26 -8.92
C GLY A 64 9.40 -9.97 -8.58
N LYS A 65 9.60 -9.02 -9.52
CA LYS A 65 10.21 -7.72 -9.21
C LYS A 65 9.38 -6.91 -8.21
N CYS A 66 8.06 -7.01 -8.29
CA CYS A 66 7.15 -6.38 -7.33
C CYS A 66 7.45 -6.87 -5.91
N LYS A 67 7.64 -8.19 -5.73
CA LYS A 67 8.03 -8.78 -4.45
C LYS A 67 9.43 -8.34 -4.00
N GLN A 68 10.41 -8.29 -4.90
CA GLN A 68 11.76 -7.81 -4.56
C GLN A 68 11.75 -6.36 -4.03
N VAL A 69 10.91 -5.50 -4.62
CA VAL A 69 10.74 -4.12 -4.14
C VAL A 69 10.03 -4.11 -2.79
N GLN A 70 8.95 -4.87 -2.62
CA GLN A 70 8.23 -4.97 -1.36
C GLN A 70 9.13 -5.44 -0.21
N ASP A 71 9.88 -6.52 -0.40
CA ASP A 71 10.72 -7.14 0.63
C ASP A 71 11.81 -6.19 1.16
N LYS A 72 12.14 -5.13 0.40
CA LYS A 72 13.08 -4.08 0.82
C LYS A 72 12.48 -3.15 1.89
N TYR A 73 11.18 -2.92 1.85
CA TYR A 73 10.51 -1.92 2.71
C TYR A 73 9.62 -2.57 3.76
N PHE A 74 9.02 -3.72 3.46
CA PHE A 74 8.01 -4.33 4.28
C PHE A 74 8.39 -5.77 4.63
N LYS A 75 8.18 -6.14 5.91
CA LYS A 75 8.41 -7.51 6.41
C LYS A 75 7.15 -8.39 6.37
N PHE A 76 6.09 -7.90 5.73
CA PHE A 76 4.79 -8.54 5.61
C PHE A 76 4.24 -8.36 4.20
N ASP A 77 3.16 -9.07 3.87
CA ASP A 77 2.51 -8.90 2.58
C ASP A 77 1.66 -7.63 2.54
N VAL A 78 2.10 -6.63 1.77
CA VAL A 78 1.40 -5.34 1.65
C VAL A 78 0.26 -5.36 0.64
N TYR A 79 0.17 -6.40 -0.20
CA TYR A 79 -0.86 -6.49 -1.22
C TYR A 79 -2.12 -7.21 -0.73
N GLY A 80 -2.15 -7.65 0.54
CA GLY A 80 -3.26 -8.42 1.11
C GLY A 80 -3.44 -9.78 0.44
N LYS A 81 -4.47 -10.54 0.84
CA LYS A 81 -4.93 -11.72 0.08
C LYS A 81 -5.73 -11.31 -1.14
#